data_AF-A0A967W6I8-F1
#
_entry.id   AF-A0A967W6I8-F1
#
_cell.length_a   1.000
_cell.length_b   1.000
_cell.length_c   1.000
_cell.angle_alpha   90.00
_cell.angle_beta   90.00
_cell.angle_gamma   90.00
#
_symmetry.space_group_name_H-M   'P 1'
#
loop_
_entity.id
_entity.type
_entity.pdbx_description
1 polymer ?
#
loop_
_entity_poly.entity_id
_entity_poly.type
_entity_poly.pdbx_seq_one_letter_code
_entity_poly.pdbx_strand_id
1 'polypeptide(L)' 'AEVIVVKNFKELEHIKDEVAGKIVLFNAEFTSYGRTVQYRMNGAIEAAKHGAVASLIRSVTP' A
#
# COMPACT_ATOMS: atom_id res chain seq x y z
N ALA A 1 -6.59 -13.87 5.47
CA ALA A 1 -6.79 -12.91 4.36
C ALA A 1 -5.63 -13.06 3.39
N GLU A 2 -5.90 -12.99 2.09
CA GLU A 2 -4.88 -13.01 1.03
C GLU A 2 -4.12 -11.68 1.02
N VAL A 3 -2.85 -11.69 0.61
CA VAL A 3 -2.01 -10.49 0.52
C VAL A 3 -1.80 -10.12 -0.94
N ILE A 4 -2.04 -8.86 -1.29
CA ILE A 4 -1.74 -8.30 -2.60
C ILE A 4 -0.59 -7.30 -2.47
N VAL A 5 0.41 -7.41 -3.35
CA VAL A 5 1.61 -6.59 -3.31
C VAL A 5 1.50 -5.50 -4.36
N VAL A 6 1.72 -4.26 -3.96
CA VAL A 6 1.73 -3.09 -4.85
C VAL A 6 2.97 -2.24 -4.58
N LYS A 7 3.51 -1.61 -5.61
CA LYS A 7 4.72 -0.75 -5.51
C LYS A 7 4.38 0.70 -5.25
N ASN A 8 3.17 1.14 -5.57
CA ASN A 8 2.73 2.53 -5.41
C ASN A 8 1.19 2.64 -5.40
N PHE A 9 0.68 3.82 -5.08
CA PHE A 9 -0.77 4.08 -5.05
C PHE A 9 -1.45 3.97 -6.42
N LYS A 10 -0.73 4.21 -7.51
CA LYS A 10 -1.29 4.09 -8.87
C LYS A 10 -1.57 2.63 -9.21
N GLU A 11 -0.66 1.73 -8.84
CA GLU A 11 -0.86 0.29 -8.99
C GLU A 11 -2.06 -0.20 -8.17
N LEU A 12 -2.20 0.30 -6.94
CA LEU A 12 -3.38 0.00 -6.11
C LEU A 12 -4.69 0.43 -6.79
N GLU A 13 -4.75 1.63 -7.36
CA GLU A 13 -5.93 2.13 -8.09
C GLU A 13 -6.25 1.27 -9.32
N HIS A 14 -5.22 0.78 -10.02
CA HIS A 14 -5.40 -0.09 -11.19
C HIS A 14 -6.01 -1.45 -10.87
N ILE A 15 -5.79 -1.96 -9.66
CA ILE A 15 -6.27 -3.28 -9.22
C ILE A 15 -7.39 -3.18 -8.18
N LYS A 16 -8.01 -2.01 -8.01
CA LYS A 16 -8.97 -1.71 -6.94
C LYS A 16 -10.09 -2.74 -6.78
N ASP A 17 -10.54 -3.34 -7.87
CA ASP A 17 -11.63 -4.32 -7.89
C ASP A 17 -11.22 -5.65 -7.23
N GLU A 18 -9.91 -5.90 -7.11
CA GLU A 18 -9.34 -7.11 -6.50
C GLU A 18 -8.95 -6.94 -5.01
N VAL A 19 -9.03 -5.71 -4.49
CA VAL A 19 -8.50 -5.34 -3.16
C VAL A 19 -9.47 -5.69 -2.02
N ALA A 20 -10.78 -5.72 -2.29
CA ALA A 20 -11.79 -5.93 -1.27
C ALA A 20 -11.58 -7.24 -0.50
N GLY A 21 -11.52 -7.16 0.84
CA GLY A 21 -11.31 -8.32 1.70
C GLY A 21 -9.85 -8.79 1.84
N LYS A 22 -8.89 -8.15 1.15
CA LYS A 22 -7.47 -8.51 1.15
C LYS A 22 -6.61 -7.58 2.02
N ILE A 23 -5.39 -8.01 2.30
CA ILE A 23 -4.34 -7.19 2.91
C ILE A 23 -3.49 -6.59 1.81
N VAL A 24 -3.31 -5.27 1.81
CA VAL A 24 -2.44 -4.59 0.84
C VAL A 24 -1.03 -4.45 1.42
N LEU A 25 -0.01 -4.94 0.71
CA LEU A 25 1.40 -4.70 1.03
C LEU A 25 1.98 -3.66 0.07
N PHE A 26 2.29 -2.47 0.58
CA PHE A 26 3.04 -1.45 -0.15
C PHE A 26 4.54 -1.78 -0.11
N ASN A 27 5.01 -2.48 -1.15
CA ASN A 27 6.42 -2.77 -1.38
C ASN A 27 7.09 -1.69 -2.24
N ALA A 28 6.91 -0.42 -1.86
CA ALA A 28 7.56 0.70 -2.51
C ALA A 28 9.07 0.70 -2.21
N GLU A 29 9.89 0.98 -3.22
CA GLU A 29 11.33 1.14 -3.03
C GLU A 29 11.63 2.38 -2.18
N PHE A 30 12.63 2.27 -1.31
CA PHE A 30 13.13 3.43 -0.58
C PHE A 30 13.91 4.33 -1.53
N THR A 31 13.48 5.59 -1.68
CA THR A 31 14.18 6.58 -2.51
C THR A 31 14.70 7.73 -1.65
N SER A 32 13.82 8.33 -0.85
CA SER A 32 14.18 9.26 0.21
C SER A 32 13.10 9.22 1.28
N TYR A 33 13.43 9.61 2.51
CA TYR A 33 12.46 9.58 3.60
C TYR A 33 11.21 10.40 3.27
N GLY A 34 11.37 11.65 2.80
CA GLY A 34 10.25 12.53 2.45
C GLY A 34 9.34 11.98 1.35
N ARG A 35 9.88 11.14 0.44
CA ARG A 35 9.08 10.47 -0.58
C ARG A 35 8.45 9.19 -0.06
N THR A 36 9.20 8.32 0.60
CA THR A 36 8.71 6.98 0.97
C THR A 36 7.81 7.01 2.22
N VAL A 37 7.92 8.03 3.08
CA VAL A 37 7.08 8.15 4.29
C VAL A 37 5.59 8.27 3.99
N GLN A 38 5.20 8.70 2.79
CA GLN A 38 3.79 8.81 2.39
C GLN A 38 3.04 7.48 2.50
N TYR A 39 3.71 6.33 2.27
CA TYR A 39 3.09 5.01 2.42
C TYR A 39 2.77 4.69 3.88
N ARG A 40 3.58 5.18 4.81
CA ARG A 40 3.31 5.05 6.25
C ARG A 40 2.17 5.94 6.72
N MET A 41 2.10 7.16 6.20
CA MET A 41 1.07 8.12 6.59
C MET A 41 -0.30 7.78 5.97
N ASN A 42 -0.31 7.42 4.69
CA ASN A 42 -1.54 7.33 3.91
C ASN A 42 -1.87 5.90 3.44
N GLY A 43 -0.96 4.93 3.55
CA GLY A 43 -1.17 3.59 2.99
C GLY A 43 -2.43 2.89 3.51
N ALA A 44 -2.70 2.99 4.81
CA ALA A 44 -3.93 2.43 5.40
C ALA A 44 -5.19 3.11 4.85
N ILE A 45 -5.16 4.43 4.62
CA ILE A 45 -6.28 5.20 4.08
C ILE A 45 -6.53 4.80 2.63
N GLU A 46 -5.49 4.77 1.79
CA GLU A 46 -5.61 4.38 0.38
C GLU A 46 -6.08 2.92 0.23
N ALA A 47 -5.57 2.00 1.05
CA ALA A 47 -6.04 0.61 1.04
C ALA A 47 -7.52 0.48 1.48
N ALA A 48 -7.93 1.23 2.50
CA ALA A 48 -9.30 1.19 3.01
C ALA A 48 -10.34 1.71 1.99
N LYS A 49 -9.97 2.68 1.13
CA LYS A 49 -10.85 3.17 0.05
C LYS A 49 -11.31 2.07 -0.91
N HIS A 50 -10.53 1.00 -1.05
CA HIS A 50 -10.82 -0.13 -1.93
C HIS A 50 -11.26 -1.38 -1.15
N GLY A 51 -11.63 -1.25 0.12
CA GLY A 51 -12.16 -2.35 0.94
C GLY A 51 -11.10 -3.32 1.47
N ALA A 52 -9.82 -2.93 1.51
CA ALA A 52 -8.79 -3.73 2.16
C ALA A 52 -9.08 -3.89 3.66
N VAL A 53 -8.77 -5.06 4.21
CA VAL A 53 -8.94 -5.34 5.65
C VAL A 53 -7.74 -4.92 6.49
N ALA A 54 -6.58 -4.76 5.86
CA ALA A 54 -5.37 -4.23 6.49
C ALA A 54 -4.37 -3.70 5.44
N SER A 55 -3.38 -2.94 5.92
CA SER A 55 -2.26 -2.45 5.12
C SER A 55 -0.93 -2.79 5.82
N LEU A 56 0.04 -3.25 5.06
CA LEU A 56 1.44 -3.42 5.43
C LEU A 56 2.30 -2.52 4.56
N ILE A 57 3.42 -2.06 5.09
CA ILE A 57 4.39 -1.28 4.34
C ILE A 57 5.78 -1.87 4.50
N ARG A 58 6.60 -1.75 3.46
CA ARG A 58 8.05 -1.89 3.62
C ARG A 58 8.57 -0.76 4.53
N SER A 59 9.53 -1.09 5.40
CA SER A 59 10.17 -0.10 6.28
C SER A 59 10.71 1.10 5.49
N VAL A 60 10.54 2.29 6.05
CA VAL A 60 10.97 3.55 5.44
C VAL A 60 12.45 3.80 5.78
N THR A 61 13.31 2.88 5.35
CA THR A 61 14.77 2.89 5.56
C THR A 61 15.46 2.35 4.29
N PRO A 62 16.72 2.74 4.03
CA PRO A 62 17.56 2.11 2.99
C PRO A 62 17.67 0.59 3.15
#